data_AF-A0A554JFE1-F1
#
_entry.id   AF-A0A554JFE1-F1
#
_cell.length_a   1.000
_cell.length_b   1.000
_cell.length_c   1.000
_cell.angle_alpha   90.00
_cell.angle_beta   90.00
_cell.angle_gamma   90.00
#
_symmetry.space_group_name_H-M   'P 1'
#
loop_
_entity.id
_entity.type
_entity.pdbx_description
1 polymer ?
#
loop_
_entity_poly.entity_id
_entity_poly.type
_entity_poly.pdbx_seq_one_letter_code
_entity_poly.pdbx_strand_id
1 'polypeptide(L)' 'GYEVNPAYVERLEQAGLIFSGKSPDGVLCEIAELPKRAHPFFVGTQFHPELQARPLTPHPLFTAFLKAAAKRKA' A
#
# COMPACT_ATOMS: atom_id res chain seq x y z
N GLY A 1 19.09 0.83 3.38
CA GLY A 1 17.66 1.16 3.34
C GLY A 1 17.12 1.16 4.74
N TYR A 2 15.98 1.80 4.95
CA TYR A 2 15.18 1.59 6.16
C TYR A 2 14.05 0.63 5.79
N GLU A 3 13.83 -0.38 6.62
CA GLU A 3 12.78 -1.37 6.44
C GLU A 3 11.88 -1.43 7.68
N VAL A 4 10.69 -2.00 7.52
CA VAL A 4 9.83 -2.32 8.66
C VAL A 4 10.54 -3.35 9.53
N ASN A 5 10.69 -3.04 10.82
CA ASN A 5 11.31 -3.96 11.78
C ASN A 5 10.39 -5.18 12.00
N PRO A 6 10.85 -6.42 11.70
CA PRO A 6 10.05 -7.64 11.87
C PRO A 6 9.47 -7.81 13.28
N ALA A 7 10.16 -7.32 14.31
CA ALA A 7 9.70 -7.39 15.70
C ALA A 7 8.39 -6.62 15.96
N TYR A 8 7.99 -5.72 15.07
CA TYR A 8 6.77 -4.93 15.18
C TYR A 8 5.66 -5.38 14.23
N VAL A 9 5.93 -6.28 13.28
CA VAL A 9 4.97 -6.68 12.25
C VAL A 9 3.69 -7.23 12.88
N GLU A 10 3.80 -8.20 13.78
CA GLU A 10 2.64 -8.81 14.44
C GLU A 10 1.80 -7.77 15.19
N ARG A 11 2.45 -6.85 15.90
CA ARG A 11 1.77 -5.77 16.65
C ARG A 11 1.02 -4.82 15.72
N LEU A 12 1.59 -4.51 14.57
CA LEU A 12 0.95 -3.66 13.56
C LEU A 12 -0.22 -4.38 12.89
N GLU A 13 -0.08 -5.68 12.62
CA GLU A 13 -1.15 -6.51 12.07
C GLU A 13 -2.34 -6.66 13.05
N GLN A 14 -2.05 -6.88 14.33
CA GLN A 14 -3.06 -6.89 15.39
C GLN A 14 -3.79 -5.55 15.55
N ALA A 15 -3.11 -4.43 15.27
CA ALA A 15 -3.72 -3.10 15.24
C ALA A 15 -4.57 -2.84 13.98
N GLY A 16 -4.61 -3.79 13.04
CA GLY A 16 -5.47 -3.77 11.86
C GLY A 16 -4.78 -3.37 10.55
N LEU A 17 -3.46 -3.17 10.56
CA LEU A 17 -2.68 -3.02 9.32
C LEU A 17 -2.57 -4.39 8.62
N ILE A 18 -2.54 -4.40 7.29
CA ILE A 18 -2.35 -5.61 6.50
C ILE A 18 -1.09 -5.43 5.66
N PHE A 19 -0.09 -6.30 5.83
CA PHE A 19 1.05 -6.36 4.92
C PHE A 19 0.69 -7.22 3.69
N SER A 20 0.03 -6.60 2.71
CA SER A 20 -0.50 -7.26 1.51
C SER A 20 0.55 -7.54 0.43
N GLY A 21 1.74 -6.96 0.54
CA GLY A 21 2.88 -7.24 -0.33
C GLY A 21 4.14 -7.47 0.49
N LYS A 22 4.82 -8.58 0.21
CA LYS A 22 6.12 -8.91 0.80
C LYS A 22 7.12 -9.23 -0.29
N SER A 23 8.41 -9.12 0.02
CA SER A 23 9.48 -9.58 -0.86
C SER A 23 9.32 -11.08 -1.19
N PRO A 24 9.95 -11.60 -2.26
CA PRO A 24 9.81 -13.01 -2.65
C PRO A 24 10.22 -14.02 -1.57
N ASP A 25 11.15 -13.65 -0.69
CA ASP A 25 11.56 -14.43 0.48
C ASP A 25 10.66 -14.25 1.71
N GLY A 26 9.67 -13.35 1.62
CA GLY A 26 8.66 -13.08 2.65
C GLY A 26 9.13 -12.23 3.83
N VAL A 27 10.37 -11.72 3.81
CA VAL A 27 10.99 -11.03 4.95
C VAL A 27 10.63 -9.54 4.98
N LEU A 28 10.70 -8.87 3.83
CA LEU A 28 10.47 -7.44 3.73
C LEU A 28 9.00 -7.15 3.47
N CYS A 29 8.46 -6.17 4.19
CA CYS A 29 7.10 -5.68 3.99
C CYS A 29 7.12 -4.56 2.96
N GLU A 30 6.69 -4.86 1.74
CA GLU A 30 6.78 -3.95 0.59
C GLU A 30 5.51 -3.10 0.42
N ILE A 31 4.35 -3.66 0.76
CA ILE A 31 3.05 -2.99 0.64
C ILE A 31 2.24 -3.21 1.92
N ALA A 32 1.68 -2.12 2.46
CA ALA A 32 0.79 -2.14 3.60
C ALA A 32 -0.53 -1.44 3.27
N GLU A 33 -1.64 -1.94 3.80
CA GLU A 33 -2.97 -1.36 3.59
C GLU A 33 -3.85 -1.48 4.84
N LEU A 34 -4.96 -0.76 4.86
CA LEU A 34 -6.04 -0.98 5.84
C LEU A 34 -7.23 -1.68 5.18
N PRO A 35 -8.00 -2.47 5.93
CA PRO A 35 -9.25 -3.02 5.45
C PRO A 35 -10.17 -1.94 4.89
N LYS A 36 -10.84 -2.21 3.76
CA LYS A 36 -11.79 -1.26 3.13
C LYS A 36 -12.88 -0.75 4.07
N ARG A 37 -13.29 -1.58 5.04
CA ARG A 37 -14.25 -1.24 6.09
C ARG A 37 -13.74 -0.15 7.05
N ALA A 38 -12.43 -0.05 7.24
CA ALA A 38 -11.78 0.93 8.11
C ALA A 38 -11.44 2.20 7.33
N HIS A 39 -10.91 2.06 6.11
CA HIS A 39 -10.65 3.19 5.22
C HIS A 39 -10.86 2.78 3.75
N PRO A 40 -11.62 3.55 2.94
CA PRO A 40 -11.98 3.14 1.58
C PRO A 40 -10.78 2.99 0.64
N PHE A 41 -9.68 3.70 0.91
CA PHE A 41 -8.40 3.57 0.20
C PHE A 41 -7.25 4.04 1.08
N PHE A 42 -6.57 3.11 1.76
CA PHE A 42 -5.34 3.38 2.50
C PHE A 42 -4.32 2.33 2.04
N VAL A 43 -3.28 2.77 1.35
CA VAL A 43 -2.23 1.91 0.81
C VAL A 43 -0.90 2.66 0.91
N GLY A 44 0.13 1.99 1.41
CA GLY A 44 1.52 2.43 1.43
C GLY A 44 2.42 1.42 0.72
N THR A 45 3.48 1.91 0.09
CA THR A 45 4.47 1.13 -0.65
C THR A 45 5.88 1.62 -0.31
N GLN A 46 6.84 0.71 -0.16
CA GLN A 46 8.27 1.04 0.01
C GLN A 46 8.93 1.41 -1.34
N PHE A 47 8.44 0.89 -2.45
CA PHE A 47 8.94 1.22 -3.78
C PHE A 47 8.30 2.48 -4.36
N HIS A 48 8.86 2.96 -5.47
CA HIS A 48 8.50 4.21 -6.16
C HIS A 48 7.66 3.97 -7.43
N PRO A 49 6.33 3.75 -7.33
CA PRO A 49 5.47 3.49 -8.49
C PRO A 49 5.43 4.65 -9.51
N GLU A 50 5.74 5.87 -9.07
CA GLU A 50 5.80 7.08 -9.91
C GLU A 50 6.86 6.97 -11.01
N LEU A 51 7.96 6.26 -10.76
CA LEU A 51 9.04 6.11 -11.74
C LEU A 51 8.65 5.18 -12.89
N GLN A 52 7.65 4.32 -12.67
CA GLN A 52 7.10 3.41 -13.68
C GLN A 52 5.84 3.97 -14.34
N ALA A 53 5.19 4.98 -13.76
CA ALA A 53 4.02 5.62 -14.36
C ALA A 53 4.39 6.35 -15.67
N ARG A 54 3.52 6.24 -16.68
CA ARG A 54 3.64 6.96 -17.97
C ARG A 54 2.31 7.63 -18.32
N PRO A 55 2.29 8.71 -19.12
CA PRO A 55 1.05 9.40 -19.47
C PRO A 55 -0.02 8.50 -20.10
N LEU A 56 0.38 7.59 -21.00
CA LEU A 56 -0.54 6.65 -21.66
C LEU A 56 -0.73 5.34 -20.89
N THR A 57 0.12 5.08 -19.89
CA THR A 57 0.09 3.86 -19.07
C THR A 57 0.30 4.24 -17.61
N PRO A 58 -0.73 4.78 -16.94
CA PRO A 58 -0.62 5.17 -15.55
C PRO A 58 -0.40 3.94 -14.67
N HIS A 59 0.37 4.09 -13.60
CA HIS A 59 0.57 3.00 -12.64
C HIS A 59 -0.77 2.69 -11.92
N PRO A 60 -1.15 1.41 -11.74
CA PRO A 60 -2.43 1.02 -11.16
C PRO A 60 -2.75 1.66 -9.81
N LEU A 61 -1.74 1.84 -8.94
CA LEU A 61 -1.91 2.48 -7.62
C LEU A 61 -2.45 3.91 -7.74
N PHE A 62 -1.94 4.73 -8.66
CA PHE A 62 -2.43 6.09 -8.84
C PHE A 62 -3.83 6.12 -9.44
N THR A 63 -4.11 5.25 -10.40
CA THR A 63 -5.47 5.12 -10.96
C THR A 63 -6.48 4.72 -9.89
N ALA A 64 -6.13 3.77 -9.01
CA ALA A 64 -6.98 3.35 -7.91
C ALA A 64 -7.17 4.46 -6.87
N PHE A 65 -6.10 5.18 -6.51
CA PHE A 65 -6.16 6.33 -5.60
C PHE A 65 -7.10 7.42 -6.11
N LEU A 66 -6.96 7.82 -7.38
CA LEU A 66 -7.81 8.84 -7.99
C LEU A 66 -9.29 8.40 -8.06
N LYS A 67 -9.56 7.13 -8.38
CA LYS A 67 -10.93 6.58 -8.37
C LYS A 67 -11.53 6.63 -6.97
N ALA A 68 -10.77 6.29 -5.93
CA ALA A 68 -11.23 6.37 -4.55
C ALA A 68 -11.48 7.81 -4.10
N ALA A 69 -10.59 8.74 -4.46
CA ALA A 69 -10.76 10.17 -4.18
C ALA A 69 -12.01 10.74 -4.89
N ALA A 70 -12.24 10.38 -6.15
CA ALA A 70 -13.41 10.84 -6.90
C ALA A 70 -14.72 10.35 -6.28
N LYS A 71 -14.78 9.08 -5.82
CA LYS A 71 -15.94 8.53 -5.12
C LYS A 71 -16.23 9.20 -3.77
N ARG A 72 -15.20 9.73 -3.09
CA ARG A 72 -15.37 10.43 -1.80
C ARG A 72 -15.84 11.88 -1.98
N LYS A 73 -15.50 12.52 -3.10
CA LYS A 73 -15.92 13.89 -3.41
C LYS A 73 -17.39 13.97 -3.88
N ALA A 74 -17.92 12.86 -4.38
CA ALA A 74 -19.31 12.74 -4.85
C ALA A 74 -20.32 12.60 -3.70
#